data_AF-A0A2T8F857-F1
#
_entry.id   AF-A0A2T8F857-F1
#
_cell.length_a   1.000
_cell.length_b   1.000
_cell.length_c   1.000
_cell.angle_alpha   90.00
_cell.angle_beta   90.00
_cell.angle_gamma   90.00
#
_symmetry.space_group_name_H-M   'P 1'
#
loop_
_entity.id
_entity.type
_entity.pdbx_description
1 polymer ?
#
loop_
_entity_poly.entity_id
_entity_poly.type
_entity_poly.pdbx_seq_one_letter_code
_entity_poly.pdbx_strand_id
1 'polypeptide(L)'
;MVRVSLLLLMVVGIAVVLLLRPDGTGSPSSEPSPSSSSPTPTETVSPPTARRPPGERAFCAGFVSLADAQARYADDPAAQGAALEEAADRMVGLGVPESMPPAAGGGYYTLLNGIYSSLGKALDPAAVPGALPGEQLPDSGAAFSAYLAQACPA
;
A
#
# COMPACT_ATOMS: atom_id res chain seq x y z
N MET A 1 5.04 35.91 7.04
CA MET A 1 6.26 35.21 7.48
C MET A 1 6.21 33.69 7.25
N VAL A 2 5.06 33.02 7.41
CA VAL A 2 4.93 31.55 7.23
C VAL A 2 5.31 31.02 5.83
N ARG A 3 5.04 31.79 4.76
CA ARG A 3 5.34 31.37 3.37
C ARG A 3 6.83 31.25 3.05
N VAL A 4 7.69 32.00 3.74
CA VAL A 4 9.14 31.97 3.52
C VAL A 4 9.76 30.76 4.21
N SER A 5 9.26 30.38 5.39
CA SER A 5 9.70 29.18 6.11
C SER A 5 9.38 27.88 5.37
N LEU A 6 8.24 27.81 4.70
CA LEU A 6 7.86 26.63 3.91
C LEU A 6 8.77 26.42 2.69
N LEU A 7 9.11 27.53 2.01
CA LEU A 7 9.96 27.52 0.82
C LEU A 7 11.40 27.11 1.15
N LEU A 8 11.90 27.56 2.31
CA LEU A 8 13.25 27.20 2.78
C LEU A 8 13.37 25.71 3.14
N LEU A 9 12.35 25.14 3.79
CA LEU A 9 12.31 23.71 4.13
C LEU A 9 12.26 22.82 2.87
N MET A 10 11.53 23.26 1.84
CA MET A 10 11.41 22.53 0.58
C MET A 10 12.75 22.47 -0.18
N VAL A 11 13.47 23.60 -0.25
CA VAL A 11 14.78 23.68 -0.92
C VAL A 11 15.84 22.83 -0.21
N VAL A 12 15.84 22.84 1.14
CA VAL A 12 16.77 22.01 1.93
C VAL A 12 16.47 20.52 1.76
N GLY A 13 15.20 20.12 1.72
CA GLY A 13 14.81 18.73 1.47
C GLY A 13 15.27 18.22 0.10
N ILE A 14 15.10 19.03 -0.95
CA ILE A 14 15.52 18.67 -2.32
C ILE A 14 17.04 18.56 -2.42
N ALA A 15 17.79 19.46 -1.76
CA ALA A 15 19.25 19.42 -1.76
C ALA A 15 19.80 18.15 -1.09
N VAL A 16 19.16 17.67 -0.02
CA VAL A 16 19.55 16.44 0.67
C VAL A 16 19.28 15.22 -0.22
N VAL A 17 18.13 15.15 -0.89
CA VAL A 17 17.78 14.03 -1.78
C VAL A 17 18.72 13.94 -2.99
N LEU A 18 19.20 15.08 -3.52
CA LEU A 18 20.12 15.10 -4.64
C LEU A 18 21.57 14.72 -4.28
N LEU A 19 21.96 14.83 -3.01
CA LEU A 19 23.31 14.50 -2.52
C LEU A 19 23.50 13.03 -2.10
N LEU A 20 22.43 12.23 -2.10
CA LEU A 20 22.40 10.85 -1.58
C LEU A 20 22.36 9.77 -2.68
N ARG A 21 22.96 10.02 -3.86
CA ARG A 21 23.22 8.95 -4.86
C ARG A 21 24.58 8.30 -4.64
N PRO A 22 24.67 7.13 -3.99
CA PRO A 22 25.82 6.25 -4.09
C PRO A 22 25.81 5.49 -5.43
N ASP A 23 26.88 5.69 -6.21
CA ASP A 23 27.34 4.79 -7.26
C ASP A 23 27.69 3.41 -6.68
N GLY A 24 27.36 2.32 -7.39
CA GLY A 24 27.59 0.97 -6.88
C GLY A 24 27.28 -0.14 -7.88
N THR A 25 28.13 -0.25 -8.91
CA THR A 25 28.27 -1.38 -9.82
C THR A 25 28.45 -2.73 -9.11
N GLY A 26 27.85 -3.81 -9.64
CA GLY A 26 28.28 -5.18 -9.32
C GLY A 26 27.32 -6.29 -9.77
N SER A 27 27.44 -6.75 -11.02
CA SER A 27 26.98 -8.10 -11.41
C SER A 27 27.93 -9.16 -10.87
N PRO A 28 27.43 -10.36 -10.52
CA PRO A 28 27.93 -11.51 -11.26
C PRO A 28 26.86 -12.56 -11.63
N SER A 29 27.21 -13.28 -12.68
CA SER A 29 26.55 -14.40 -13.38
C SER A 29 25.79 -15.41 -12.51
N SER A 30 24.67 -15.90 -13.06
CA SER A 30 24.03 -17.17 -12.66
C SER A 30 23.61 -17.95 -13.89
N GLU A 31 24.29 -19.07 -14.16
CA GLU A 31 23.72 -20.32 -14.71
C GLU A 31 24.79 -21.42 -14.59
N PRO A 32 24.43 -22.72 -14.44
CA PRO A 32 23.37 -23.40 -15.18
C PRO A 32 22.38 -24.26 -14.35
N SER A 33 21.20 -24.50 -14.95
CA SER A 33 20.24 -25.59 -14.68
C SER A 33 20.86 -26.99 -14.93
N PRO A 34 20.24 -28.17 -14.63
CA PRO A 34 18.81 -28.45 -14.43
C PRO A 34 18.46 -29.48 -13.32
N SER A 35 17.19 -29.57 -12.93
CA SER A 35 16.55 -30.87 -12.63
C SER A 35 15.04 -30.74 -12.62
N SER A 36 14.43 -31.41 -13.61
CA SER A 36 13.02 -31.78 -13.63
C SER A 36 12.73 -32.77 -12.50
N SER A 37 11.66 -32.54 -11.77
CA SER A 37 10.89 -33.59 -11.11
C SER A 37 9.44 -33.14 -11.07
N SER A 38 8.64 -33.71 -11.97
CA SER A 38 7.18 -33.72 -11.87
C SER A 38 6.75 -34.70 -10.80
N PRO A 39 5.97 -34.28 -9.80
CA PRO A 39 5.00 -35.16 -9.18
C PRO A 39 3.59 -34.87 -9.72
N THR A 40 2.95 -35.97 -10.10
CA THR A 40 1.53 -36.30 -10.32
C THR A 40 0.48 -35.31 -9.77
N PRO A 41 -0.62 -35.04 -10.51
CA PRO A 41 -1.71 -34.20 -10.02
C PRO A 41 -2.55 -35.00 -9.00
N THR A 42 -2.34 -34.73 -7.72
CA THR A 42 -3.34 -35.04 -6.71
C THR A 42 -4.35 -33.91 -6.74
N GLU A 43 -5.56 -34.17 -7.24
CA GLU A 43 -6.74 -33.33 -6.98
C GLU A 43 -6.94 -33.25 -5.46
N THR A 44 -6.28 -32.26 -4.87
CA THR A 44 -6.51 -31.83 -3.51
C THR A 44 -7.65 -30.85 -3.60
N VAL A 45 -8.83 -31.30 -3.16
CA VAL A 45 -9.98 -30.45 -2.85
C VAL A 45 -9.44 -29.20 -2.16
N SER A 46 -9.52 -28.07 -2.87
CA SER A 46 -8.97 -26.81 -2.38
C SER A 46 -9.72 -26.44 -1.10
N PRO A 47 -9.06 -26.35 0.06
CA PRO A 47 -9.63 -25.63 1.18
C PRO A 47 -9.96 -24.21 0.71
N PRO A 48 -10.95 -23.51 1.31
CA PRO A 48 -11.24 -22.13 0.97
C PRO A 48 -9.91 -21.37 0.95
N THR A 49 -9.55 -20.84 -0.21
CA THR A 49 -8.27 -20.15 -0.41
C THR A 49 -8.26 -18.99 0.56
N ALA A 50 -7.62 -19.19 1.71
CA ALA A 50 -7.19 -18.08 2.55
C ALA A 50 -6.39 -17.19 1.61
N ARG A 51 -6.92 -16.01 1.29
CA ARG A 51 -6.27 -15.08 0.36
C ARG A 51 -4.87 -14.87 0.89
N ARG A 52 -3.89 -15.36 0.14
CA ARG A 52 -2.49 -15.15 0.45
C ARG A 52 -2.29 -13.63 0.55
N PRO A 53 -1.68 -13.11 1.63
CA PRO A 53 -1.42 -11.69 1.75
C PRO A 53 -0.66 -11.20 0.51
N PRO A 54 -0.89 -9.95 0.10
CA PRO A 54 -0.39 -9.45 -1.15
C PRO A 54 1.12 -9.31 -1.06
N GLY A 55 1.83 -9.63 -2.15
CA GLY A 55 3.22 -9.23 -2.25
C GLY A 55 3.32 -7.70 -2.24
N GLU A 56 4.38 -7.14 -1.66
CA GLU A 56 4.59 -5.70 -1.50
C GLU A 56 4.38 -4.92 -2.81
N ARG A 57 4.85 -5.47 -3.94
CA ARG A 57 4.68 -4.86 -5.26
C ARG A 57 3.21 -4.68 -5.66
N ALA A 58 2.36 -5.66 -5.37
CA ALA A 58 0.93 -5.59 -5.69
C ALA A 58 0.21 -4.58 -4.79
N PHE A 59 0.58 -4.54 -3.51
CA PHE A 59 0.10 -3.55 -2.58
C PHE A 59 0.47 -2.12 -3.02
N CYS A 60 1.73 -1.88 -3.37
CA CYS A 60 2.20 -0.55 -3.80
C CYS A 60 1.50 -0.08 -5.09
N ALA A 61 1.38 -0.96 -6.10
CA ALA A 61 0.64 -0.63 -7.33
C ALA A 61 -0.84 -0.33 -7.07
N GLY A 62 -1.47 -1.10 -6.18
CA GLY A 62 -2.84 -0.87 -5.72
C GLY A 62 -2.97 0.48 -5.02
N PHE A 63 -2.03 0.82 -4.13
CA PHE A 63 -2.04 2.06 -3.38
C PHE A 63 -1.89 3.29 -4.29
N VAL A 64 -1.00 3.24 -5.29
CA VAL A 64 -0.87 4.31 -6.30
C VAL A 64 -2.18 4.49 -7.07
N SER A 65 -2.81 3.39 -7.48
CA SER A 65 -4.11 3.43 -8.18
C SER A 65 -5.22 4.01 -7.29
N LEU A 66 -5.21 3.72 -5.99
CA LEU A 66 -6.14 4.29 -5.02
C LEU A 66 -5.93 5.80 -4.86
N ALA A 67 -4.68 6.24 -4.72
CA ALA A 67 -4.34 7.65 -4.57
C ALA A 67 -4.77 8.47 -5.81
N ASP A 68 -4.56 7.90 -7.00
CA ASP A 68 -5.01 8.48 -8.26
C ASP A 68 -6.54 8.53 -8.37
N ALA A 69 -7.26 7.48 -7.96
CA ALA A 69 -8.72 7.50 -7.87
C ALA A 69 -9.24 8.53 -6.86
N GLN A 70 -8.58 8.68 -5.70
CA GLN A 70 -8.90 9.71 -4.71
C GLN A 70 -8.69 11.12 -5.26
N ALA A 71 -7.62 11.36 -6.02
CA ALA A 71 -7.37 12.66 -6.64
C ALA A 71 -8.51 13.03 -7.60
N ARG A 72 -8.92 12.11 -8.48
CA ARG A 72 -10.09 12.33 -9.37
C ARG A 72 -11.38 12.55 -8.59
N TYR A 73 -11.59 11.80 -7.51
CA TYR A 73 -12.76 11.98 -6.65
C TYR A 73 -12.81 13.33 -5.97
N ALA A 74 -11.66 13.89 -5.58
CA ALA A 74 -11.59 15.24 -5.03
C ALA A 74 -12.00 16.31 -6.07
N ASP A 75 -11.73 16.07 -7.36
CA ASP A 75 -12.09 16.98 -8.45
C ASP A 75 -13.58 16.88 -8.85
N ASP A 76 -14.12 15.66 -8.97
CA ASP A 76 -15.53 15.42 -9.32
C ASP A 76 -16.13 14.22 -8.54
N PRO A 77 -16.63 14.45 -7.32
CA PRO A 77 -17.17 13.38 -6.48
C PRO A 77 -18.35 12.63 -7.11
N ALA A 78 -19.19 13.35 -7.87
CA ALA A 78 -20.42 12.79 -8.44
C ALA A 78 -20.13 11.81 -9.57
N ALA A 79 -19.12 12.09 -10.40
CA ALA A 79 -18.73 11.19 -11.49
C ALA A 79 -17.77 10.09 -11.03
N GLN A 80 -16.94 10.34 -10.01
CA GLN A 80 -15.80 9.48 -9.68
C GLN A 80 -16.03 8.58 -8.46
N GLY A 81 -17.16 8.69 -7.77
CA GLY A 81 -17.45 7.89 -6.57
C GLY A 81 -17.33 6.38 -6.80
N ALA A 82 -17.85 5.87 -7.91
CA ALA A 82 -17.75 4.44 -8.25
C ALA A 82 -16.30 3.99 -8.52
N ALA A 83 -15.48 4.84 -9.15
CA ALA A 83 -14.08 4.53 -9.42
C ALA A 83 -13.24 4.51 -8.14
N LEU A 84 -13.53 5.42 -7.20
CA LEU A 84 -12.92 5.43 -5.88
C LEU A 84 -13.32 4.19 -5.06
N GLU A 85 -14.61 3.83 -5.08
CA GLU A 85 -15.10 2.61 -4.42
C GLU A 85 -14.38 1.37 -4.95
N GLU A 86 -14.32 1.19 -6.28
CA GLU A 86 -13.66 0.04 -6.88
C GLU A 86 -12.15 -0.02 -6.51
N ALA A 87 -11.48 1.14 -6.45
CA ALA A 87 -10.09 1.19 -6.00
C ALA A 87 -9.94 0.80 -4.52
N ALA A 88 -10.86 1.25 -3.67
CA ALA A 88 -10.87 0.88 -2.26
C ALA A 88 -11.18 -0.61 -2.07
N ASP A 89 -12.14 -1.17 -2.80
CA ASP A 89 -12.47 -2.60 -2.81
C ASP A 89 -11.27 -3.45 -3.21
N ARG A 90 -10.53 -3.04 -4.25
CA ARG A 90 -9.29 -3.73 -4.64
C ARG A 90 -8.27 -3.74 -3.51
N MET A 91 -8.12 -2.63 -2.80
CA MET A 91 -7.20 -2.54 -1.66
C MET A 91 -7.66 -3.41 -0.49
N VAL A 92 -8.95 -3.38 -0.13
CA VAL A 92 -9.55 -4.31 0.84
C VAL A 92 -9.26 -5.77 0.44
N GLY A 93 -9.46 -6.09 -0.84
CA GLY A 93 -9.24 -7.42 -1.39
C GLY A 93 -7.77 -7.85 -1.45
N LEU A 94 -6.83 -6.90 -1.51
CA LEU A 94 -5.40 -7.14 -1.35
C LEU A 94 -5.07 -7.44 0.10
N GLY A 95 -5.62 -6.68 1.06
CA GLY A 95 -5.33 -6.84 2.48
C GLY A 95 -3.96 -6.26 2.89
N VAL A 96 -3.51 -6.61 4.10
CA VAL A 96 -2.26 -6.11 4.67
C VAL A 96 -1.07 -7.01 4.27
N PRO A 97 0.02 -6.45 3.70
CA PRO A 97 1.27 -7.16 3.45
C PRO A 97 1.88 -7.73 4.74
N GLU A 98 2.52 -8.90 4.67
CA GLU A 98 3.14 -9.54 5.85
C GLU A 98 4.26 -8.69 6.48
N SER A 99 4.95 -7.88 5.68
CA SER A 99 5.99 -6.97 6.13
C SER A 99 5.45 -5.71 6.80
N MET A 100 4.15 -5.42 6.70
CA MET A 100 3.56 -4.21 7.26
C MET A 100 3.42 -4.33 8.77
N PRO A 101 4.01 -3.41 9.56
CA PRO A 101 3.86 -3.41 11.01
C PRO A 101 2.40 -3.21 11.44
N PRO A 102 1.95 -3.75 12.59
CA PRO A 102 0.58 -3.60 13.06
C PRO A 102 0.08 -2.15 13.14
N ALA A 103 0.94 -1.22 13.58
CA ALA A 103 0.60 0.21 13.62
C ALA A 103 0.34 0.80 12.23
N ALA A 104 1.12 0.40 11.22
CA ALA A 104 0.90 0.77 9.82
C ALA A 104 -0.38 0.11 9.27
N GLY A 105 -0.66 -1.13 9.65
CA GLY A 105 -1.92 -1.82 9.33
C GLY A 105 -3.15 -1.09 9.89
N GLY A 106 -3.06 -0.55 11.10
CA GLY A 106 -4.10 0.32 11.68
C GLY A 106 -4.28 1.64 10.91
N GLY A 107 -3.18 2.24 10.46
CA GLY A 107 -3.22 3.44 9.61
C GLY A 107 -3.86 3.15 8.24
N TYR A 108 -3.54 2.01 7.65
CA TYR A 108 -4.15 1.53 6.42
C TYR A 108 -5.67 1.31 6.56
N TYR A 109 -6.11 0.65 7.63
CA TYR A 109 -7.54 0.49 7.93
C TYR A 109 -8.23 1.85 8.08
N THR A 110 -7.61 2.77 8.83
CA THR A 110 -8.17 4.12 9.04
C THR A 110 -8.35 4.87 7.73
N LEU A 111 -7.37 4.77 6.82
CA LEU A 111 -7.44 5.36 5.49
C LEU A 111 -8.60 4.77 4.68
N LEU A 112 -8.72 3.45 4.61
CA LEU A 112 -9.83 2.80 3.89
C LEU A 112 -11.18 3.16 4.50
N ASN A 113 -11.31 3.09 5.82
CA ASN A 113 -12.52 3.50 6.52
C ASN A 113 -12.91 4.96 6.21
N GLY A 114 -11.93 5.86 6.10
CA GLY A 114 -12.15 7.25 5.69
C GLY A 114 -12.67 7.38 4.26
N ILE A 115 -12.19 6.55 3.32
CA ILE A 115 -12.69 6.49 1.94
C ILE A 115 -14.13 5.99 1.89
N TYR A 116 -14.44 4.88 2.56
CA TYR A 116 -15.82 4.38 2.59
C TYR A 116 -16.75 5.41 3.24
N SER A 117 -16.30 6.06 4.32
CA SER A 117 -17.06 7.13 4.97
C SER A 117 -17.35 8.32 4.04
N SER A 118 -16.38 8.72 3.19
CA SER A 118 -16.59 9.81 2.23
C SER A 118 -17.55 9.44 1.10
N LEU A 119 -17.73 8.14 0.84
CA LEU A 119 -18.72 7.58 -0.09
C LEU A 119 -20.08 7.31 0.57
N GLY A 120 -20.24 7.63 1.86
CA GLY A 120 -21.47 7.33 2.62
C GLY A 120 -21.66 5.85 2.94
N LYS A 121 -20.57 5.07 2.95
CA LYS A 121 -20.55 3.63 3.23
C LYS A 121 -19.80 3.33 4.52
N ALA A 122 -20.07 2.16 5.09
CA ALA A 122 -19.32 1.64 6.23
C ALA A 122 -18.39 0.52 5.76
N LEU A 123 -17.12 0.57 6.17
CA LEU A 123 -16.20 -0.54 6.00
C LEU A 123 -16.45 -1.56 7.13
N ASP A 124 -16.64 -2.82 6.76
CA ASP A 124 -16.71 -3.90 7.76
C ASP A 124 -15.35 -4.03 8.46
N PRO A 125 -15.28 -3.97 9.80
CA PRO A 125 -14.05 -4.16 10.56
C PRO A 125 -13.27 -5.44 10.25
N ALA A 126 -13.96 -6.49 9.79
CA ALA A 126 -13.36 -7.75 9.40
C ALA A 126 -12.96 -7.81 7.91
N ALA A 127 -13.32 -6.80 7.11
CA ALA A 127 -13.15 -6.86 5.65
C ALA A 127 -11.70 -6.73 5.20
N VAL A 128 -10.81 -6.12 6.00
CA VAL A 128 -9.40 -5.92 5.64
C VAL A 128 -8.54 -6.97 6.35
N PRO A 129 -8.14 -8.06 5.68
CA PRO A 129 -7.37 -9.12 6.31
C PRO A 129 -6.03 -8.60 6.83
N GLY A 130 -5.71 -8.92 8.09
CA GLY A 130 -4.46 -8.53 8.74
C GLY A 130 -4.42 -7.07 9.20
N ALA A 131 -5.43 -6.26 8.91
CA ALA A 131 -5.54 -4.93 9.50
C ALA A 131 -6.23 -5.02 10.86
N LEU A 132 -5.70 -4.28 11.83
CA LEU A 132 -6.36 -4.12 13.12
C LEU A 132 -7.39 -2.99 13.00
N PRO A 133 -8.71 -3.27 13.15
CA PRO A 133 -9.71 -2.22 13.16
C PRO A 133 -9.42 -1.26 14.32
N GLY A 134 -9.51 0.03 14.01
CA GLY A 134 -8.83 1.13 14.70
C GLY A 134 -9.21 1.40 16.15
N GLU A 135 -8.87 0.51 17.07
CA GLU A 135 -8.39 0.99 18.37
C GLU A 135 -7.07 1.71 18.11
N GLN A 136 -7.17 3.04 18.14
CA GLN A 136 -6.18 4.01 17.68
C GLN A 136 -4.83 3.79 18.34
N LEU A 137 -3.99 2.98 17.68
CA LEU A 137 -2.57 2.98 17.94
C LEU A 137 -2.07 4.42 17.70
N PRO A 138 -1.45 5.06 18.70
CA PRO A 138 -0.84 6.36 18.50
C PRO A 138 0.11 6.26 17.31
N ASP A 139 0.14 7.33 16.51
CA ASP A 139 1.02 7.45 15.34
C ASP A 139 0.75 6.45 14.21
N SER A 140 -0.40 5.76 14.18
CA SER A 140 -0.76 4.80 13.11
C SER A 140 -0.68 5.39 11.68
N GLY A 141 -1.12 6.63 11.49
CA GLY A 141 -0.98 7.34 10.20
C GLY A 141 0.48 7.63 9.83
N ALA A 142 1.32 8.00 10.81
CA ALA A 142 2.74 8.21 10.60
C ALA A 142 3.48 6.88 10.32
N ALA A 143 3.14 5.81 11.03
CA ALA A 143 3.67 4.47 10.79
C ALA A 143 3.30 3.95 9.40
N PHE A 144 2.06 4.17 8.96
CA PHE A 144 1.64 3.81 7.60
C PHE A 144 2.40 4.61 6.54
N SER A 145 2.58 5.92 6.75
CA SER A 145 3.33 6.78 5.84
C SER A 145 4.82 6.39 5.77
N ALA A 146 5.43 6.04 6.91
CA ALA A 146 6.79 5.54 6.99
C ALA A 146 6.95 4.18 6.28
N TYR A 147 5.98 3.28 6.46
CA TYR A 147 5.93 2.02 5.74
C TYR A 147 5.88 2.25 4.22
N LEU A 148 5.01 3.13 3.72
CA LEU A 148 4.92 3.44 2.29
C LEU A 148 6.23 4.00 1.74
N ALA A 149 6.90 4.88 2.48
CA ALA A 149 8.18 5.44 2.08
C ALA A 149 9.30 4.39 1.98
N GLN A 150 9.22 3.32 2.79
CA GLN A 150 10.19 2.23 2.79
C GLN A 150 9.87 1.13 1.77
N ALA A 151 8.59 0.73 1.68
CA ALA A 151 8.14 -0.43 0.91
C ALA A 151 7.73 -0.10 -0.53
N CYS A 152 7.35 1.16 -0.81
CA CYS A 152 6.89 1.62 -2.12
C CYS A 152 7.80 2.73 -2.67
N PRO A 153 9.04 2.41 -3.08
CA PRO A 153 9.92 3.39 -3.71
C PRO A 153 9.34 3.87 -5.03
N ALA A 154 9.52 5.17 -5.31
CA ALA A 154 9.02 5.87 -6.49
C ALA A 154 9.68 5.41 -7.80
#